data_AF-A0A511MEL8-F1
#
_entry.id   AF-A0A511MEL8-F1
#
_cell.length_a   1.000
_cell.length_b   1.000
_cell.length_c   1.000
_cell.angle_alpha   90.00
_cell.angle_beta   90.00
_cell.angle_gamma   90.00
#
_symmetry.space_group_name_H-M   'P 1'
#
loop_
_entity.id
_entity.type
_entity.pdbx_description
1 polymer ?
#
loop_
_entity_poly.entity_id
_entity_poly.type
_entity_poly.pdbx_seq_one_letter_code
_entity_poly.pdbx_strand_id
1 'polypeptide(L)'
;MSHADELANALLYLSTRQLRDFGPPQAGLDKTGLRKTDHSLDFNFAVMSELLHLSLLTRGAVQVPVGEKVNWELEFSCASVPCAIRLAQSGIKLAIWLPEDSGEADTVATDIAAKLGSAVKNIQTQVVEPRIERKRQMNDVRVVNQHGRYAGFVSYFREKLDQALDDREGPKDAAPAGKSAAGGDDLEAALLDLFQPIHGDNEVAYLTTALLAGYFSLVHHRLILLTAFSPAALEPGFSVNALFRDEWANQFASATAGRQSSEDAVAKSDLRYLAREYRNTLLHGGGGRLADGMMVEWADGRHSMVTERGKFNGQLIAWLPALTRADARDALSRIDRIEEWFRSLPYYPWLEEGLPVNFSKKSVELALEHLRKGTVAEYIEHESMMFDRAVNGEF
;
A
#
# COMPACT_ATOMS: atom_id res chain seq x y z
N MET A 1 -28.67 21.47 3.27
CA MET A 1 -27.65 22.35 2.65
C MET A 1 -27.01 21.57 1.52
N SER A 2 -26.89 22.17 0.35
CA SER A 2 -26.19 21.55 -0.79
C SER A 2 -24.69 21.47 -0.48
N HIS A 3 -24.00 20.48 -1.05
CA HIS A 3 -22.54 20.39 -0.98
C HIS A 3 -21.87 21.64 -1.57
N ALA A 4 -22.47 22.28 -2.57
CA ALA A 4 -21.94 23.54 -3.08
C ALA A 4 -21.92 24.63 -1.98
N ASP A 5 -22.95 24.66 -1.14
CA ASP A 5 -23.12 25.67 -0.08
C ASP A 5 -22.07 25.53 1.03
N GLU A 6 -21.73 24.29 1.44
CA GLU A 6 -20.71 24.05 2.47
C GLU A 6 -19.31 24.53 2.03
N LEU A 7 -18.92 24.21 0.79
CA LEU A 7 -17.62 24.62 0.25
C LEU A 7 -17.60 26.13 0.01
N ALA A 8 -18.67 26.69 -0.56
CA ALA A 8 -18.79 28.14 -0.77
C ALA A 8 -18.72 28.90 0.55
N ASN A 9 -19.41 28.45 1.60
CA ASN A 9 -19.38 29.07 2.92
C ASN A 9 -17.98 28.99 3.56
N ALA A 10 -17.29 27.85 3.43
CA ALA A 10 -15.93 27.72 3.93
C ALA A 10 -14.96 28.65 3.19
N LEU A 11 -15.04 28.72 1.86
CA LEU A 11 -14.23 29.63 1.05
C LEU A 11 -14.53 31.10 1.37
N LEU A 12 -15.81 31.46 1.58
CA LEU A 12 -16.21 32.79 2.03
C LEU A 12 -15.62 33.12 3.41
N TYR A 13 -15.68 32.17 4.35
CA TYR A 13 -15.09 32.31 5.68
C TYR A 13 -13.57 32.56 5.61
N LEU A 14 -12.86 31.79 4.78
CA LEU A 14 -11.43 32.01 4.56
C LEU A 14 -11.12 33.40 4.01
N SER A 15 -11.91 33.85 3.04
CA SER A 15 -11.72 35.14 2.37
C SER A 15 -11.85 36.33 3.32
N THR A 16 -12.64 36.21 4.38
CA THR A 16 -12.87 37.26 5.38
C THR A 16 -11.90 37.20 6.57
N ARG A 17 -11.14 36.10 6.71
CA ARG A 17 -10.23 35.87 7.85
C ARG A 17 -8.83 35.51 7.40
N GLN A 18 -8.57 34.22 7.12
CA GLN A 18 -7.22 33.71 6.87
C GLN A 18 -6.58 34.32 5.62
N LEU A 19 -7.38 34.56 4.57
CA LEU A 19 -6.93 35.05 3.27
C LEU A 19 -7.38 36.49 2.97
N ARG A 20 -7.71 37.26 4.01
CA ARG A 20 -8.23 38.64 3.86
C ARG A 20 -7.25 39.57 3.14
N ASP A 21 -5.94 39.35 3.34
CA ASP A 21 -4.89 40.17 2.77
C ASP A 21 -4.46 39.66 1.37
N PHE A 22 -5.04 38.55 0.90
CA PHE A 22 -4.75 37.97 -0.40
C PHE A 22 -5.70 38.55 -1.44
N GLY A 23 -5.17 38.82 -2.64
CA GLY A 23 -5.92 39.38 -3.75
C GLY A 23 -5.35 39.00 -5.11
N PRO A 24 -5.94 39.54 -6.19
CA PRO A 24 -5.46 39.29 -7.53
C PRO A 24 -4.03 39.83 -7.73
N PRO A 25 -3.31 39.32 -8.75
CA PRO A 25 -2.03 39.91 -9.12
C PRO A 25 -2.21 41.39 -9.48
N GLN A 26 -1.25 42.23 -9.08
CA GLN A 26 -1.32 43.67 -9.34
C GLN A 26 -1.01 43.95 -10.82
N ALA A 27 -2.03 44.37 -11.56
CA ALA A 27 -1.91 44.67 -12.98
C ALA A 27 -0.95 45.84 -13.23
N GLY A 28 0.01 45.65 -14.14
CA GLY A 28 0.96 46.70 -14.54
C GLY A 28 2.05 47.01 -13.50
N LEU A 29 2.27 46.13 -12.52
CA LEU A 29 3.33 46.33 -11.55
C LEU A 29 4.69 46.18 -12.22
N ASP A 30 5.41 47.29 -12.29
CA ASP A 30 6.78 47.30 -12.77
C ASP A 30 7.66 46.58 -11.72
N LYS A 31 8.10 45.37 -12.06
CA LYS A 31 8.98 44.57 -11.21
C LYS A 31 10.43 45.11 -11.25
N THR A 32 10.71 46.20 -11.99
CA THR A 32 12.04 46.85 -11.91
C THR A 32 12.29 47.41 -10.51
N GLY A 33 13.44 47.05 -9.93
CA GLY A 33 13.80 47.39 -8.55
C GLY A 33 13.27 46.42 -7.48
N LEU A 34 12.52 45.38 -7.86
CA LEU A 34 12.13 44.29 -6.95
C LEU A 34 13.03 43.07 -7.16
N ARG A 35 13.55 42.53 -6.07
CA ARG A 35 14.24 41.25 -6.03
C ARG A 35 13.23 40.13 -5.84
N LYS A 36 13.32 39.11 -6.70
CA LYS A 36 12.60 37.85 -6.52
C LYS A 36 13.35 36.96 -5.51
N THR A 37 12.67 36.51 -4.47
CA THR A 37 13.15 35.47 -3.56
C THR A 37 12.25 34.25 -3.63
N ASP A 38 12.86 33.08 -3.83
CA ASP A 38 12.15 31.80 -3.87
C ASP A 38 12.31 31.10 -2.51
N HIS A 39 11.19 30.69 -1.92
CA HIS A 39 11.13 29.95 -0.67
C HIS A 39 10.45 28.60 -0.92
N SER A 40 11.11 27.51 -0.53
CA SER A 40 10.47 26.19 -0.52
C SER A 40 9.48 26.13 0.63
N LEU A 41 8.25 25.71 0.37
CA LEU A 41 7.31 25.44 1.46
C LEU A 41 7.38 23.97 1.88
N ASP A 42 6.81 23.70 3.05
CA ASP A 42 6.72 22.35 3.60
C ASP A 42 5.99 21.38 2.65
N PHE A 43 6.43 20.12 2.66
CA PHE A 43 5.88 19.07 1.79
C PHE A 43 4.37 18.85 1.96
N ASN A 44 3.79 19.16 3.13
CA ASN A 44 2.35 19.06 3.35
C ASN A 44 1.54 19.95 2.40
N PHE A 45 2.10 21.06 1.92
CA PHE A 45 1.45 21.88 0.90
C PHE A 45 1.39 21.20 -0.47
N ALA A 46 2.35 20.33 -0.79
CA ALA A 46 2.30 19.53 -2.03
C ALA A 46 1.18 18.49 -1.96
N VAL A 47 1.00 17.85 -0.79
CA VAL A 47 -0.08 16.88 -0.54
C VAL A 47 -1.47 17.53 -0.63
N MET A 48 -1.60 18.80 -0.23
CA MET A 48 -2.86 19.56 -0.25
C MET A 48 -2.90 20.61 -1.36
N SER A 49 -2.13 20.41 -2.42
CA SER A 49 -1.93 21.38 -3.49
C SER A 49 -3.23 21.82 -4.17
N GLU A 50 -4.18 20.91 -4.38
CA GLU A 50 -5.51 21.22 -4.93
C GLU A 50 -6.31 22.19 -4.05
N LEU A 51 -6.28 21.98 -2.73
CA LEU A 51 -6.99 22.87 -1.79
C LEU A 51 -6.35 24.25 -1.76
N LEU A 52 -5.02 24.30 -1.83
CA LEU A 52 -4.26 25.53 -1.92
C LEU A 52 -4.57 26.29 -3.22
N HIS A 53 -4.54 25.58 -4.35
CA HIS A 53 -4.87 26.11 -5.67
C HIS A 53 -6.28 26.71 -5.68
N LEU A 54 -7.29 25.95 -5.24
CA LEU A 54 -8.67 26.42 -5.14
C LEU A 54 -8.81 27.64 -4.22
N SER A 55 -8.14 27.62 -3.07
CA SER A 55 -8.17 28.74 -2.10
C SER A 55 -7.68 30.03 -2.74
N LEU A 56 -6.57 29.98 -3.49
CA LEU A 56 -5.98 31.16 -4.12
C LEU A 56 -6.81 31.66 -5.30
N LEU A 57 -7.34 30.76 -6.14
CA LEU A 57 -8.25 31.15 -7.22
C LEU A 57 -9.48 31.91 -6.69
N THR A 58 -10.02 31.52 -5.53
CA THR A 58 -11.16 32.23 -4.91
C THR A 58 -10.80 33.63 -4.40
N ARG A 59 -9.51 33.96 -4.32
CA ARG A 59 -8.99 35.30 -4.01
C ARG A 59 -8.59 36.09 -5.25
N GLY A 60 -8.87 35.56 -6.45
CA GLY A 60 -8.55 36.18 -7.72
C GLY A 60 -7.12 35.94 -8.18
N ALA A 61 -6.42 34.94 -7.61
CA ALA A 61 -5.16 34.49 -8.19
C ALA A 61 -5.37 34.05 -9.64
N VAL A 62 -4.37 34.27 -10.48
CA VAL A 62 -4.45 33.99 -11.91
C VAL A 62 -3.48 32.86 -12.24
N GLN A 63 -3.97 31.86 -12.95
CA GLN A 63 -3.15 30.78 -13.46
C GLN A 63 -2.30 31.28 -14.63
N VAL A 64 -0.99 31.00 -14.56
CA VAL A 64 -0.05 31.36 -15.62
C VAL A 64 0.34 30.12 -16.44
N PRO A 65 0.72 30.30 -17.73
CA PRO A 65 1.24 29.20 -18.54
C PRO A 65 2.45 28.55 -17.86
N VAL A 66 2.42 27.23 -17.77
CA VAL A 66 3.48 26.46 -17.11
C VAL A 66 4.45 25.87 -18.13
N GLY A 67 5.73 25.79 -17.74
CA GLY A 67 6.76 25.09 -18.50
C GLY A 67 6.84 23.61 -18.15
N GLU A 68 7.83 22.92 -18.73
CA GLU A 68 8.11 21.51 -18.44
C GLU A 68 8.34 21.30 -16.92
N LYS A 69 7.79 20.20 -16.36
CA LYS A 69 7.96 19.78 -14.95
C LYS A 69 7.30 20.70 -13.90
N VAL A 70 6.36 21.55 -14.31
CA VAL A 70 5.50 22.34 -13.44
C VAL A 70 4.05 21.92 -13.66
N ASN A 71 3.37 21.50 -12.59
CA ASN A 71 1.99 21.04 -12.67
C ASN A 71 1.05 22.25 -12.82
N TRP A 72 1.22 23.25 -11.95
CA TRP A 72 0.48 24.51 -12.00
C TRP A 72 1.30 25.63 -11.34
N GLU A 73 1.05 26.86 -11.76
CA GLU A 73 1.60 28.08 -11.18
C GLU A 73 0.51 29.16 -11.13
N LEU A 74 0.42 29.85 -9.99
CA LEU A 74 -0.53 30.93 -9.73
C LEU A 74 0.21 32.21 -9.35
N GLU A 75 -0.15 33.33 -9.96
CA GLU A 75 0.23 34.67 -9.52
C GLU A 75 -0.87 35.31 -8.67
N PHE A 76 -0.49 35.99 -7.60
CA PHE A 76 -1.38 36.66 -6.67
C PHE A 76 -0.68 37.82 -5.95
N SER A 77 -1.40 38.54 -5.10
CA SER A 77 -0.80 39.49 -4.16
C SER A 77 -1.17 39.16 -2.73
N CYS A 78 -0.26 39.45 -1.78
CA CYS A 78 -0.54 39.37 -0.34
C CYS A 78 -0.10 40.67 0.33
N ALA A 79 -1.03 41.41 0.95
CA ALA A 79 -0.77 42.71 1.54
C ALA A 79 -0.04 43.68 0.58
N SER A 80 -0.43 43.66 -0.70
CA SER A 80 0.20 44.39 -1.81
C SER A 80 1.60 43.92 -2.23
N VAL A 81 2.13 42.86 -1.63
CA VAL A 81 3.36 42.22 -2.10
C VAL A 81 3.01 41.28 -3.27
N PRO A 82 3.64 41.42 -4.45
CA PRO A 82 3.46 40.48 -5.55
C PRO A 82 4.06 39.12 -5.17
N CYS A 83 3.29 38.07 -5.43
CA CYS A 83 3.67 36.69 -5.11
C CYS A 83 3.31 35.74 -6.25
N ALA A 84 3.99 34.61 -6.30
CA ALA A 84 3.65 33.50 -7.17
C ALA A 84 3.91 32.20 -6.43
N ILE A 85 3.08 31.20 -6.65
CA ILE A 85 3.25 29.88 -6.06
C ILE A 85 3.10 28.82 -7.12
N ARG A 86 4.05 27.89 -7.12
CA ARG A 86 4.14 26.83 -8.13
C ARG A 86 4.31 25.47 -7.50
N LEU A 87 3.63 24.48 -8.06
CA LEU A 87 3.88 23.07 -7.78
C LEU A 87 4.75 22.49 -8.90
N ALA A 88 5.99 22.15 -8.58
CA ALA A 88 6.92 21.48 -9.49
C ALA A 88 7.20 20.05 -9.00
N GLN A 89 7.86 19.23 -9.84
CA GLN A 89 8.31 17.89 -9.44
C GLN A 89 9.20 17.89 -8.18
N SER A 90 9.90 18.99 -7.91
CA SER A 90 10.76 19.16 -6.72
C SER A 90 10.00 19.67 -5.48
N GLY A 91 8.68 19.80 -5.55
CA GLY A 91 7.83 20.31 -4.49
C GLY A 91 7.26 21.70 -4.79
N ILE A 92 6.75 22.34 -3.76
CA ILE A 92 6.06 23.63 -3.89
C ILE A 92 6.99 24.79 -3.53
N LYS A 93 6.95 25.86 -4.33
CA LYS A 93 7.77 27.05 -4.13
C LYS A 93 6.91 28.30 -4.13
N LEU A 94 7.15 29.17 -3.15
CA LEU A 94 6.61 30.51 -3.05
C LEU A 94 7.68 31.51 -3.51
N ALA A 95 7.38 32.24 -4.57
CA ALA A 95 8.15 33.39 -5.01
C ALA A 95 7.53 34.67 -4.47
N ILE A 96 8.37 35.57 -3.96
CA ILE A 96 7.97 36.87 -3.43
C ILE A 96 8.84 37.93 -4.09
N TRP A 97 8.25 39.07 -4.44
CA TRP A 97 8.96 40.22 -5.00
C TRP A 97 8.95 41.36 -4.00
N LEU A 98 10.12 41.71 -3.48
CA LEU A 98 10.32 42.78 -2.50
C LEU A 98 11.47 43.71 -2.93
N PRO A 99 11.55 44.96 -2.41
CA PRO A 99 12.69 45.84 -2.66
C PRO A 99 14.02 45.21 -2.24
N GLU A 100 15.11 45.50 -2.97
CA GLU A 100 16.43 44.87 -2.73
C GLU A 100 16.95 45.03 -1.28
N ASP A 101 16.58 46.13 -0.61
CA ASP A 101 17.03 46.46 0.75
C ASP A 101 16.15 45.87 1.86
N SER A 102 15.04 45.21 1.53
CA SER A 102 14.16 44.63 2.56
C SER A 102 14.75 43.30 3.06
N GLY A 103 15.37 43.31 4.23
CA GLY A 103 15.81 42.09 4.94
C GLY A 103 14.67 41.22 5.47
N GLU A 104 13.43 41.43 5.02
CA GLU A 104 12.20 40.87 5.59
C GLU A 104 11.63 39.68 4.78
N ALA A 105 12.27 39.29 3.67
CA ALA A 105 11.75 38.27 2.76
C ALA A 105 11.37 36.95 3.45
N ASP A 106 12.22 36.46 4.36
CA ASP A 106 11.96 35.22 5.11
C ASP A 106 10.77 35.36 6.08
N THR A 107 10.63 36.53 6.73
CA THR A 107 9.51 36.82 7.63
C THR A 107 8.20 36.89 6.85
N VAL A 108 8.19 37.62 5.72
CA VAL A 108 7.02 37.71 4.83
C VAL A 108 6.65 36.34 4.27
N ALA A 109 7.63 35.54 3.84
CA ALA A 109 7.39 34.18 3.37
C ALA A 109 6.79 33.28 4.45
N THR A 110 7.30 33.35 5.68
CA THR A 110 6.81 32.59 6.82
C THR A 110 5.37 32.96 7.15
N ASP A 111 5.04 34.26 7.14
CA ASP A 111 3.69 34.75 7.42
C ASP A 111 2.69 34.34 6.33
N ILE A 112 3.08 34.43 5.05
CA ILE A 112 2.28 33.95 3.92
C ILE A 112 2.03 32.45 4.07
N ALA A 113 3.09 31.66 4.30
CA ALA A 113 3.00 30.22 4.48
C ALA A 113 2.08 29.86 5.66
N ALA A 114 2.18 30.55 6.80
CA ALA A 114 1.32 30.32 7.96
C ALA A 114 -0.17 30.59 7.64
N LYS A 115 -0.48 31.68 6.92
CA LYS A 115 -1.85 31.99 6.48
C LYS A 115 -2.39 30.96 5.50
N LEU A 116 -1.59 30.55 4.52
CA LEU A 116 -1.95 29.51 3.55
C LEU A 116 -2.20 28.17 4.24
N GLY A 117 -1.30 27.77 5.16
CA GLY A 117 -1.42 26.53 5.92
C GLY A 117 -2.68 26.51 6.80
N SER A 118 -2.98 27.64 7.45
CA SER A 118 -4.21 27.80 8.23
C SER A 118 -5.47 27.69 7.35
N ALA A 119 -5.44 28.31 6.16
CA ALA A 119 -6.58 28.28 5.23
C ALA A 119 -6.83 26.86 4.70
N VAL A 120 -5.79 26.18 4.23
CA VAL A 120 -5.87 24.80 3.74
C VAL A 120 -6.36 23.86 4.84
N LYS A 121 -5.79 23.94 6.05
CA LYS A 121 -6.22 23.13 7.20
C LYS A 121 -7.68 23.36 7.55
N ASN A 122 -8.15 24.61 7.47
CA ASN A 122 -9.54 24.93 7.76
C ASN A 122 -10.50 24.32 6.72
N ILE A 123 -10.21 24.42 5.41
CA ILE A 123 -11.00 23.72 4.38
C ILE A 123 -10.96 22.21 4.62
N GLN A 124 -9.78 21.67 4.90
CA GLN A 124 -9.61 20.25 5.13
C GLN A 124 -10.53 19.76 6.26
N THR A 125 -10.48 20.37 7.43
CA THR A 125 -11.27 19.95 8.60
C THR A 125 -12.77 20.26 8.46
N GLN A 126 -13.14 21.39 7.87
CA GLN A 126 -14.55 21.82 7.82
C GLN A 126 -15.32 21.22 6.64
N VAL A 127 -14.64 20.89 5.55
CA VAL A 127 -15.28 20.48 4.29
C VAL A 127 -14.80 19.12 3.83
N VAL A 128 -13.48 18.91 3.72
CA VAL A 128 -12.92 17.72 3.08
C VAL A 128 -13.09 16.48 3.96
N GLU A 129 -12.67 16.53 5.22
CA GLU A 129 -12.75 15.42 6.17
C GLU A 129 -14.19 14.92 6.39
N PRO A 130 -15.20 15.79 6.65
CA PRO A 130 -16.59 15.35 6.75
C PRO A 130 -17.11 14.69 5.46
N ARG A 131 -16.65 15.15 4.30
CA ARG A 131 -17.02 14.55 3.01
C ARG A 131 -16.36 13.21 2.78
N ILE A 132 -15.06 13.09 3.08
CA ILE A 132 -14.35 11.82 3.04
C ILE A 132 -15.07 10.81 3.93
N GLU A 133 -15.41 11.19 5.16
CA GLU A 133 -16.09 10.29 6.10
C GLU A 133 -17.48 9.88 5.60
N ARG A 134 -18.26 10.83 5.05
CA ARG A 134 -19.56 10.52 4.43
C ARG A 134 -19.42 9.57 3.25
N LYS A 135 -18.46 9.81 2.36
CA LYS A 135 -18.17 8.95 1.20
C LYS A 135 -17.75 7.54 1.64
N ARG A 136 -16.91 7.43 2.68
CA ARG A 136 -16.53 6.16 3.29
C ARG A 136 -17.73 5.39 3.86
N GLN A 137 -18.62 6.06 4.58
CA GLN A 137 -19.84 5.45 5.13
C GLN A 137 -20.80 4.96 4.04
N MET A 138 -20.79 5.59 2.87
CA MET A 138 -21.58 5.21 1.70
C MET A 138 -20.90 4.17 0.80
N ASN A 139 -19.69 3.70 1.15
CA ASN A 139 -18.81 2.90 0.29
C ASN A 139 -18.49 3.56 -1.07
N ASP A 140 -18.70 4.86 -1.22
CA ASP A 140 -18.38 5.60 -2.44
C ASP A 140 -16.91 6.03 -2.42
N VAL A 141 -16.06 5.02 -2.52
CA VAL A 141 -14.60 5.13 -2.42
C VAL A 141 -13.93 4.31 -3.50
N ARG A 142 -12.76 4.77 -3.94
CA ARG A 142 -11.85 4.00 -4.76
C ARG A 142 -10.72 3.45 -3.91
N VAL A 143 -10.52 2.14 -3.95
CA VAL A 143 -9.37 1.49 -3.32
C VAL A 143 -8.23 1.47 -4.33
N VAL A 144 -7.10 2.05 -3.94
CA VAL A 144 -5.88 2.05 -4.76
C VAL A 144 -5.38 0.62 -4.92
N ASN A 145 -5.04 0.26 -6.15
CA ASN A 145 -4.54 -1.07 -6.43
C ASN A 145 -3.02 -1.14 -6.22
N GLN A 146 -2.62 -1.74 -5.09
CA GLN A 146 -1.23 -2.01 -4.73
C GLN A 146 -0.76 -3.42 -5.14
N HIS A 147 -1.48 -4.09 -6.05
CA HIS A 147 -1.18 -5.45 -6.49
C HIS A 147 0.29 -5.60 -6.90
N GLY A 148 0.78 -4.75 -7.80
CA GLY A 148 2.17 -4.81 -8.29
C GLY A 148 3.22 -4.69 -7.18
N ARG A 149 2.98 -3.87 -6.16
CA ARG A 149 3.89 -3.74 -5.01
C ARG A 149 3.97 -5.04 -4.21
N TYR A 150 2.83 -5.65 -3.88
CA TYR A 150 2.80 -6.90 -3.13
C TYR A 150 3.28 -8.10 -3.96
N ALA A 151 2.94 -8.12 -5.25
CA ALA A 151 3.42 -9.14 -6.19
C ALA A 151 4.94 -9.09 -6.31
N GLY A 152 5.54 -7.91 -6.46
CA GLY A 152 7.00 -7.75 -6.49
C GLY A 152 7.69 -8.25 -5.21
N PHE A 153 7.09 -8.01 -4.03
CA PHE A 153 7.59 -8.56 -2.77
C PHE A 153 7.55 -10.10 -2.76
N VAL A 154 6.44 -10.70 -3.20
CA VAL A 154 6.29 -12.16 -3.29
C VAL A 154 7.28 -12.76 -4.29
N SER A 155 7.42 -12.17 -5.48
CA SER A 155 8.36 -12.60 -6.51
C SER A 155 9.81 -12.56 -6.01
N TYR A 156 10.20 -11.49 -5.29
CA TYR A 156 11.54 -11.38 -4.72
C TYR A 156 11.87 -12.54 -3.76
N PHE A 157 10.98 -12.82 -2.79
CA PHE A 157 11.22 -13.90 -1.83
C PHE A 157 11.11 -15.28 -2.45
N ARG A 158 10.26 -15.44 -3.47
CA ARG A 158 10.18 -16.68 -4.23
C ARG A 158 11.47 -16.95 -4.99
N GLU A 159 11.99 -15.98 -5.73
CA GLU A 159 13.24 -16.12 -6.48
C GLU A 159 14.41 -16.47 -5.55
N LYS A 160 14.48 -15.83 -4.37
CA LYS A 160 15.49 -16.13 -3.36
C LYS A 160 15.32 -17.53 -2.77
N LEU A 161 14.08 -17.97 -2.53
CA LEU A 161 13.80 -19.29 -2.03
C LEU A 161 14.17 -20.37 -3.05
N ASP A 162 13.83 -20.18 -4.33
CA ASP A 162 14.18 -21.10 -5.41
C ASP A 162 15.72 -21.23 -5.50
N GLN A 163 16.46 -20.11 -5.45
CA GLN A 163 17.94 -20.12 -5.38
C GLN A 163 18.45 -20.96 -4.20
N ALA A 164 17.92 -20.74 -2.98
CA ALA A 164 18.33 -21.47 -1.78
C ALA A 164 17.97 -22.97 -1.80
N LEU A 165 16.91 -23.34 -2.54
CA LEU A 165 16.50 -24.72 -2.76
C LEU A 165 17.45 -25.42 -3.75
N ASP A 166 17.88 -24.73 -4.80
CA ASP A 166 18.71 -25.26 -5.90
C ASP A 166 20.21 -25.34 -5.55
N ASP A 167 20.74 -24.37 -4.78
CA ASP A 167 22.18 -24.26 -4.43
C ASP A 167 22.76 -25.48 -3.67
N ARG A 168 21.92 -26.47 -3.31
CA ARG A 168 22.35 -27.74 -2.68
C ARG A 168 21.97 -29.02 -3.43
N GLU A 169 21.37 -28.93 -4.62
CA GLU A 169 21.23 -30.08 -5.52
C GLU A 169 22.46 -30.26 -6.45
N GLY A 170 23.47 -29.40 -6.35
CA GLY A 170 24.77 -29.56 -7.01
C GLY A 170 25.62 -30.73 -6.45
N PRO A 171 26.54 -31.33 -7.26
CA PRO A 171 27.20 -32.58 -6.91
C PRO A 171 28.03 -32.44 -5.63
N LYS A 172 27.80 -33.32 -4.66
CA LYS A 172 28.62 -33.52 -3.45
C LYS A 172 29.97 -34.20 -3.77
N ASP A 173 30.56 -33.91 -4.93
CA ASP A 173 31.85 -34.46 -5.35
C ASP A 173 32.93 -33.38 -5.30
N ALA A 174 33.14 -32.82 -4.11
CA ALA A 174 34.42 -32.21 -3.76
C ALA A 174 34.95 -32.95 -2.54
N ALA A 175 35.52 -34.13 -2.78
CA ALA A 175 36.35 -34.79 -1.80
C ALA A 175 37.42 -33.79 -1.30
N PRO A 176 37.58 -33.59 0.02
CA PRO A 176 38.69 -32.78 0.50
C PRO A 176 39.97 -33.59 0.28
N ALA A 177 40.71 -33.23 -0.78
CA ALA A 177 42.05 -33.69 -0.99
C ALA A 177 42.96 -33.08 0.10
N GLY A 178 43.14 -33.85 1.17
CA GLY A 178 44.32 -33.94 2.04
C GLY A 178 44.89 -32.65 2.64
N LYS A 179 44.93 -32.61 3.99
CA LYS A 179 46.18 -32.47 4.75
C LYS A 179 45.96 -32.80 6.23
N SER A 180 46.90 -33.58 6.75
CA SER A 180 46.93 -34.09 8.12
C SER A 180 47.40 -33.06 9.16
N ALA A 181 46.97 -33.36 10.39
CA ALA A 181 47.72 -33.30 11.65
C ALA A 181 47.69 -32.01 12.50
N ALA A 182 47.15 -32.23 13.70
CA ALA A 182 47.56 -31.72 15.01
C ALA A 182 47.07 -30.33 15.45
N GLY A 183 46.06 -30.35 16.33
CA GLY A 183 45.97 -29.47 17.50
C GLY A 183 44.87 -28.41 17.46
N GLY A 184 43.91 -28.53 18.39
CA GLY A 184 43.08 -27.41 18.85
C GLY A 184 41.87 -26.98 17.99
N ASP A 185 42.01 -26.98 16.66
CA ASP A 185 41.01 -26.36 15.75
C ASP A 185 39.97 -27.35 15.16
N ASP A 186 40.11 -28.65 15.43
CA ASP A 186 39.23 -29.70 14.86
C ASP A 186 37.80 -29.63 15.40
N LEU A 187 37.58 -29.12 16.61
CA LEU A 187 36.22 -29.01 17.16
C LEU A 187 35.47 -27.84 16.51
N GLU A 188 36.13 -26.71 16.27
CA GLU A 188 35.51 -25.55 15.62
C GLU A 188 35.23 -25.84 14.15
N ALA A 189 36.15 -26.48 13.43
CA ALA A 189 35.92 -26.95 12.06
C ALA A 189 34.82 -28.02 11.98
N ALA A 190 34.80 -29.00 12.90
CA ALA A 190 33.74 -30.01 12.96
C ALA A 190 32.38 -29.43 13.36
N LEU A 191 32.35 -28.39 14.21
CA LEU A 191 31.13 -27.66 14.54
C LEU A 191 30.66 -26.81 13.35
N LEU A 192 31.55 -26.12 12.65
CA LEU A 192 31.23 -25.38 11.41
C LEU A 192 30.66 -26.30 10.33
N ASP A 193 31.23 -27.49 10.14
CA ASP A 193 30.70 -28.52 9.23
C ASP A 193 29.35 -29.09 9.69
N LEU A 194 29.10 -29.15 11.01
CA LEU A 194 27.81 -29.57 11.58
C LEU A 194 26.74 -28.46 11.46
N PHE A 195 27.12 -27.19 11.54
CA PHE A 195 26.23 -26.03 11.51
C PHE A 195 25.99 -25.47 10.10
N GLN A 196 26.87 -25.73 9.14
CA GLN A 196 26.66 -25.32 7.74
C GLN A 196 25.32 -25.84 7.16
N PRO A 197 24.97 -27.14 7.33
CA PRO A 197 23.67 -27.66 6.93
C PRO A 197 22.51 -26.89 7.56
N ILE A 198 22.62 -26.61 8.87
CA ILE A 198 21.65 -25.88 9.70
C ILE A 198 21.45 -24.44 9.21
N HIS A 199 22.53 -23.73 8.83
CA HIS A 199 22.42 -22.37 8.30
C HIS A 199 21.63 -22.30 7.00
N GLY A 200 21.88 -23.22 6.06
CA GLY A 200 21.16 -23.25 4.79
C GLY A 200 19.70 -23.68 4.93
N ASP A 201 19.38 -24.56 5.88
CA ASP A 201 17.98 -24.93 6.13
C ASP A 201 17.23 -23.85 6.91
N ASN A 202 17.92 -23.09 7.78
CA ASN A 202 17.38 -21.89 8.40
C ASN A 202 17.10 -20.78 7.38
N GLU A 203 17.98 -20.60 6.40
CA GLU A 203 17.74 -19.67 5.29
C GLU A 203 16.46 -20.03 4.53
N VAL A 204 16.28 -21.30 4.16
CA VAL A 204 15.03 -21.81 3.54
C VAL A 204 13.82 -21.51 4.43
N ALA A 205 13.91 -21.76 5.74
CA ALA A 205 12.82 -21.51 6.66
C ALA A 205 12.47 -20.01 6.77
N TYR A 206 13.48 -19.12 6.84
CA TYR A 206 13.27 -17.67 6.90
C TYR A 206 12.67 -17.12 5.61
N LEU A 207 13.20 -17.52 4.46
CA LEU A 207 12.69 -17.12 3.15
C LEU A 207 11.25 -17.59 2.95
N THR A 208 10.95 -18.85 3.30
CA THR A 208 9.58 -19.39 3.22
C THR A 208 8.62 -18.62 4.14
N THR A 209 9.05 -18.28 5.35
CA THR A 209 8.24 -17.52 6.30
C THR A 209 7.94 -16.11 5.78
N ALA A 210 8.95 -15.41 5.26
CA ALA A 210 8.80 -14.08 4.67
C ALA A 210 7.91 -14.13 3.42
N LEU A 211 8.10 -15.13 2.55
CA LEU A 211 7.26 -15.38 1.39
C LEU A 211 5.79 -15.54 1.77
N LEU A 212 5.49 -16.38 2.76
CA LEU A 212 4.12 -16.61 3.23
C LEU A 212 3.49 -15.34 3.82
N ALA A 213 4.24 -14.55 4.58
CA ALA A 213 3.76 -13.27 5.11
C ALA A 213 3.39 -12.29 3.98
N GLY A 214 4.28 -12.16 2.99
CA GLY A 214 4.04 -11.36 1.79
C GLY A 214 2.87 -11.87 0.97
N TYR A 215 2.77 -13.19 0.81
CA TYR A 215 1.73 -13.82 0.02
C TYR A 215 0.34 -13.61 0.63
N PHE A 216 0.19 -13.77 1.95
CA PHE A 216 -1.10 -13.46 2.59
C PHE A 216 -1.45 -11.98 2.47
N SER A 217 -0.47 -11.07 2.53
CA SER A 217 -0.71 -9.64 2.29
C SER A 217 -1.23 -9.38 0.87
N LEU A 218 -0.63 -10.04 -0.13
CA LEU A 218 -1.07 -10.02 -1.52
C LEU A 218 -2.49 -10.58 -1.68
N VAL A 219 -2.77 -11.74 -1.08
CA VAL A 219 -4.09 -12.40 -1.10
C VAL A 219 -5.15 -11.50 -0.47
N HIS A 220 -4.93 -10.99 0.74
CA HIS A 220 -5.85 -10.07 1.41
C HIS A 220 -6.17 -8.86 0.51
N HIS A 221 -5.14 -8.23 -0.07
CA HIS A 221 -5.32 -7.09 -0.96
C HIS A 221 -6.13 -7.45 -2.21
N ARG A 222 -5.81 -8.56 -2.89
CA ARG A 222 -6.56 -9.04 -4.05
C ARG A 222 -8.02 -9.35 -3.72
N LEU A 223 -8.29 -10.02 -2.60
CA LEU A 223 -9.65 -10.37 -2.17
C LEU A 223 -10.48 -9.13 -1.84
N ILE A 224 -9.86 -8.11 -1.22
CA ILE A 224 -10.51 -6.81 -1.02
C ILE A 224 -10.94 -6.26 -2.38
N LEU A 225 -10.01 -6.08 -3.32
CA LEU A 225 -10.31 -5.54 -4.66
C LEU A 225 -11.39 -6.34 -5.39
N LEU A 226 -11.27 -7.67 -5.42
CA LEU A 226 -12.21 -8.56 -6.09
C LEU A 226 -13.62 -8.53 -5.50
N THR A 227 -13.77 -8.15 -4.23
CA THR A 227 -15.08 -8.01 -3.59
C THR A 227 -15.95 -6.96 -4.30
N ALA A 228 -15.37 -5.91 -4.88
CA ALA A 228 -16.12 -4.92 -5.66
C ALA A 228 -16.73 -5.48 -6.96
N PHE A 229 -16.30 -6.67 -7.38
CA PHE A 229 -16.81 -7.38 -8.55
C PHE A 229 -17.73 -8.54 -8.16
N SER A 230 -18.20 -8.54 -6.91
CA SER A 230 -19.09 -9.56 -6.36
C SER A 230 -20.42 -8.94 -5.89
N PRO A 231 -21.52 -9.72 -5.87
CA PRO A 231 -22.79 -9.27 -5.28
C PRO A 231 -22.71 -8.92 -3.79
N ALA A 232 -21.71 -9.44 -3.04
CA ALA A 232 -21.56 -9.14 -1.61
C ALA A 232 -21.38 -7.63 -1.35
N ALA A 233 -20.72 -6.91 -2.26
CA ALA A 233 -20.54 -5.47 -2.15
C ALA A 233 -21.85 -4.66 -2.26
N LEU A 234 -22.96 -5.30 -2.70
CA LEU A 234 -24.29 -4.71 -2.78
C LEU A 234 -25.19 -5.08 -1.58
N GLU A 235 -24.74 -5.95 -0.67
CA GLU A 235 -25.54 -6.40 0.46
C GLU A 235 -25.85 -5.25 1.43
N PRO A 236 -27.08 -5.21 1.99
CA PRO A 236 -27.40 -4.25 3.04
C PRO A 236 -26.46 -4.42 4.23
N GLY A 237 -25.74 -3.36 4.61
CA GLY A 237 -24.79 -3.38 5.72
C GLY A 237 -23.34 -3.72 5.33
N PHE A 238 -23.07 -3.99 4.05
CA PHE A 238 -21.69 -4.08 3.56
C PHE A 238 -20.91 -2.80 3.87
N SER A 239 -19.67 -2.94 4.31
CA SER A 239 -18.78 -1.83 4.66
C SER A 239 -17.37 -2.10 4.18
N VAL A 240 -16.87 -1.25 3.29
CA VAL A 240 -15.48 -1.32 2.81
C VAL A 240 -14.50 -1.18 3.98
N ASN A 241 -14.80 -0.32 4.95
CA ASN A 241 -13.98 -0.16 6.15
C ASN A 241 -13.91 -1.43 7.00
N ALA A 242 -15.02 -2.18 7.12
CA ALA A 242 -15.04 -3.45 7.82
C ALA A 242 -14.26 -4.52 7.04
N LEU A 243 -14.43 -4.56 5.71
CA LEU A 243 -13.73 -5.48 4.83
C LEU A 243 -12.20 -5.38 4.99
N PHE A 244 -11.65 -4.17 5.11
CA PHE A 244 -10.20 -3.97 5.35
C PHE A 244 -9.67 -4.58 6.65
N ARG A 245 -10.53 -4.73 7.67
CA ARG A 245 -10.16 -5.25 8.99
C ARG A 245 -10.52 -6.72 9.16
N ASP A 246 -11.19 -7.29 8.16
CA ASP A 246 -11.74 -8.62 8.23
C ASP A 246 -10.66 -9.68 7.99
N GLU A 247 -10.96 -10.91 8.41
CA GLU A 247 -10.12 -12.06 8.14
C GLU A 247 -10.16 -12.44 6.67
N TRP A 248 -9.06 -12.95 6.12
CA TRP A 248 -8.98 -13.34 4.71
C TRP A 248 -10.08 -14.34 4.33
N ALA A 249 -10.53 -15.19 5.25
CA ALA A 249 -11.55 -16.20 4.99
C ALA A 249 -12.94 -15.57 4.70
N ASN A 250 -13.25 -14.45 5.35
CA ASN A 250 -14.48 -13.68 5.14
C ASN A 250 -14.35 -12.78 3.90
N GLN A 251 -13.17 -12.20 3.68
CA GLN A 251 -12.85 -11.50 2.42
C GLN A 251 -12.96 -12.44 1.22
N PHE A 252 -12.51 -13.69 1.36
CA PHE A 252 -12.64 -14.73 0.33
C PHE A 252 -14.10 -15.01 0.03
N ALA A 253 -14.92 -15.23 1.08
CA ALA A 253 -16.34 -15.47 0.92
C ALA A 253 -17.07 -14.29 0.25
N SER A 254 -16.65 -13.06 0.55
CA SER A 254 -17.17 -11.85 -0.09
C SER A 254 -16.77 -11.80 -1.56
N ALA A 255 -15.48 -11.94 -1.87
CA ALA A 255 -14.95 -11.90 -3.24
C ALA A 255 -15.53 -12.99 -4.16
N THR A 256 -15.88 -14.15 -3.61
CA THR A 256 -16.47 -15.26 -4.36
C THR A 256 -17.99 -15.36 -4.21
N ALA A 257 -18.65 -14.38 -3.58
CA ALA A 257 -20.10 -14.41 -3.42
C ALA A 257 -20.80 -14.53 -4.78
N GLY A 258 -21.84 -15.38 -4.84
CA GLY A 258 -22.56 -15.69 -6.08
C GLY A 258 -21.82 -16.64 -7.04
N ARG A 259 -20.55 -16.97 -6.78
CA ARG A 259 -19.82 -18.03 -7.49
C ARG A 259 -20.02 -19.35 -6.73
N GLN A 260 -20.45 -20.39 -7.44
CA GLN A 260 -20.59 -21.74 -6.90
C GLN A 260 -19.64 -22.69 -7.63
N SER A 261 -18.37 -22.32 -7.71
CA SER A 261 -17.34 -23.14 -8.37
C SER A 261 -16.67 -24.10 -7.40
N SER A 262 -16.44 -25.35 -7.83
CA SER A 262 -15.60 -26.30 -7.10
C SER A 262 -14.16 -25.80 -6.95
N GLU A 263 -13.67 -24.98 -7.89
CA GLU A 263 -12.33 -24.40 -7.86
C GLU A 263 -12.18 -23.41 -6.69
N ASP A 264 -13.21 -22.63 -6.39
CA ASP A 264 -13.20 -21.69 -5.26
C ASP A 264 -13.04 -22.46 -3.93
N ALA A 265 -13.66 -23.64 -3.81
CA ALA A 265 -13.53 -24.49 -2.63
C ALA A 265 -12.11 -25.07 -2.48
N VAL A 266 -11.47 -25.46 -3.60
CA VAL A 266 -10.09 -25.94 -3.62
C VAL A 266 -9.12 -24.83 -3.22
N ALA A 267 -9.22 -23.64 -3.83
CA ALA A 267 -8.38 -22.49 -3.50
C ALA A 267 -8.53 -22.07 -2.03
N LYS A 268 -9.76 -22.03 -1.51
CA LYS A 268 -10.02 -21.77 -0.09
C LYS A 268 -9.39 -22.83 0.82
N SER A 269 -9.41 -24.09 0.41
CA SER A 269 -8.80 -25.18 1.16
C SER A 269 -7.28 -25.06 1.19
N ASP A 270 -6.64 -24.74 0.06
CA ASP A 270 -5.19 -24.52 -0.02
C ASP A 270 -4.76 -23.31 0.83
N LEU A 271 -5.49 -22.18 0.76
CA LEU A 271 -5.23 -21.02 1.64
C LEU A 271 -5.38 -21.37 3.13
N ARG A 272 -6.42 -22.12 3.49
CA ARG A 272 -6.63 -22.55 4.89
C ARG A 272 -5.49 -23.44 5.36
N TYR A 273 -5.01 -24.34 4.50
CA TYR A 273 -3.87 -25.19 4.80
C TYR A 273 -2.61 -24.35 5.03
N LEU A 274 -2.26 -23.46 4.11
CA LEU A 274 -1.10 -22.57 4.26
C LEU A 274 -1.18 -21.72 5.54
N ALA A 275 -2.38 -21.21 5.86
CA ALA A 275 -2.61 -20.43 7.06
C ALA A 275 -2.37 -21.27 8.33
N ARG A 276 -2.95 -22.47 8.38
CA ARG A 276 -2.92 -23.33 9.57
C ARG A 276 -1.57 -24.01 9.78
N GLU A 277 -0.94 -24.52 8.73
CA GLU A 277 0.31 -25.29 8.81
C GLU A 277 1.54 -24.40 8.95
N TYR A 278 1.54 -23.23 8.30
CA TYR A 278 2.74 -22.43 8.19
C TYR A 278 2.57 -21.04 8.80
N ARG A 279 1.63 -20.22 8.29
CA ARG A 279 1.50 -18.81 8.69
C ARG A 279 1.23 -18.65 10.19
N ASN A 280 0.20 -19.32 10.71
CA ASN A 280 -0.26 -19.11 12.09
C ASN A 280 0.72 -19.66 13.13
N THR A 281 1.39 -20.75 12.81
CA THR A 281 2.42 -21.33 13.67
C THR A 281 3.65 -20.41 13.73
N LEU A 282 4.11 -19.87 12.59
CA LEU A 282 5.38 -19.15 12.50
C LEU A 282 5.28 -17.64 12.80
N LEU A 283 4.21 -16.97 12.34
CA LEU A 283 4.11 -15.50 12.35
C LEU A 283 3.24 -14.96 13.50
N HIS A 284 2.47 -15.82 14.15
CA HIS A 284 1.61 -15.46 15.27
C HIS A 284 2.11 -16.07 16.60
N GLY A 285 3.41 -16.40 16.67
CA GLY A 285 4.12 -16.75 17.89
C GLY A 285 3.72 -18.08 18.52
N GLY A 286 3.37 -19.09 17.71
CA GLY A 286 2.91 -20.39 18.21
C GLY A 286 1.52 -20.37 18.87
N GLY A 287 0.87 -19.22 19.02
CA GLY A 287 -0.50 -19.11 19.56
C GLY A 287 -1.59 -19.67 18.63
N GLY A 288 -1.23 -20.05 17.40
CA GLY A 288 -2.15 -20.66 16.42
C GLY A 288 -2.55 -22.10 16.77
N ARG A 289 -1.74 -22.81 17.57
CA ARG A 289 -2.06 -24.13 18.12
C ARG A 289 -1.59 -24.18 19.57
N LEU A 290 -2.43 -24.64 20.49
CA LEU A 290 -2.04 -24.83 21.90
C LEU A 290 -0.76 -25.69 22.07
N ALA A 291 -0.47 -26.54 21.09
CA ALA A 291 0.72 -27.38 21.04
C ALA A 291 2.03 -26.64 20.70
N ASP A 292 2.00 -25.47 20.05
CA ASP A 292 3.20 -24.89 19.45
C ASP A 292 4.00 -23.97 20.42
N GLY A 293 3.62 -23.90 21.69
CA GLY A 293 4.31 -23.06 22.68
C GLY A 293 4.00 -23.34 24.16
N MET A 294 3.33 -24.44 24.48
CA MET A 294 2.97 -24.78 25.86
C MET A 294 3.85 -25.90 26.41
N MET A 295 4.39 -25.72 27.61
CA MET A 295 4.99 -26.78 28.42
C MET A 295 4.06 -27.12 29.58
N VAL A 296 3.83 -28.40 29.82
CA VAL A 296 3.01 -28.90 30.92
C VAL A 296 3.88 -29.77 31.82
N GLU A 297 3.79 -29.53 33.13
CA GLU A 297 4.32 -30.43 34.16
C GLU A 297 3.38 -31.63 34.31
N TRP A 298 3.86 -32.83 34.01
CA TRP A 298 3.06 -34.06 34.13
C TRP A 298 3.43 -34.90 35.37
N ALA A 299 4.53 -34.55 36.04
CA ALA A 299 4.93 -35.03 37.37
C ALA A 299 5.92 -34.04 37.98
N ASP A 300 6.16 -34.09 39.29
CA ASP A 300 7.07 -33.17 39.99
C ASP A 300 8.44 -33.05 39.29
N GLY A 301 8.73 -31.85 38.77
CA GLY A 301 9.96 -31.52 38.04
C GLY A 301 10.02 -32.07 36.60
N ARG A 302 8.98 -32.75 36.12
CA ARG A 302 8.91 -33.37 34.78
C ARG A 302 7.98 -32.60 33.87
N HIS A 303 8.57 -31.94 32.89
CA HIS A 303 7.85 -31.13 31.93
C HIS A 303 7.84 -31.79 30.54
N SER A 304 6.81 -31.54 29.76
CA SER A 304 6.78 -31.91 28.34
C SER A 304 6.09 -30.83 27.53
N MET A 305 6.55 -30.63 26.30
CA MET A 305 5.85 -29.77 25.36
C MET A 305 4.52 -30.42 24.99
N VAL A 306 3.44 -29.64 24.99
CA VAL A 306 2.14 -30.08 24.51
C VAL A 306 2.28 -30.35 23.01
N THR A 307 1.81 -31.47 22.52
CA THR A 307 1.87 -31.80 21.09
C THR A 307 0.49 -32.15 20.58
N GLU A 308 0.16 -31.71 19.37
CA GLU A 308 -1.07 -32.15 18.74
C GLU A 308 -0.90 -33.61 18.30
N ARG A 309 -1.74 -34.52 18.83
CA ARG A 309 -1.70 -35.97 18.55
C ARG A 309 -0.41 -36.70 18.98
N GLY A 310 0.31 -36.20 19.99
CA GLY A 310 1.49 -36.89 20.53
C GLY A 310 2.74 -36.82 19.64
N LYS A 311 2.78 -35.92 18.66
CA LYS A 311 3.93 -35.74 17.76
C LYS A 311 4.80 -34.57 18.22
N PHE A 312 6.01 -34.85 18.68
CA PHE A 312 7.01 -33.82 18.94
C PHE A 312 7.33 -33.05 17.64
N ASN A 313 7.14 -31.72 17.64
CA ASN A 313 7.69 -30.85 16.61
C ASN A 313 9.00 -30.22 17.12
N GLY A 314 10.03 -30.23 16.28
CA GLY A 314 11.33 -29.62 16.61
C GLY A 314 11.34 -28.10 16.57
N GLN A 315 10.19 -27.47 16.33
CA GLN A 315 10.04 -26.02 16.09
C GLN A 315 10.46 -25.15 17.28
N LEU A 316 10.45 -25.70 18.49
CA LEU A 316 10.90 -25.01 19.71
C LEU A 316 12.39 -25.22 20.02
N ILE A 317 13.08 -26.06 19.23
CA ILE A 317 14.53 -26.22 19.31
C ILE A 317 15.17 -25.12 18.46
N ALA A 318 15.72 -24.09 19.12
CA ALA A 318 16.26 -22.87 18.48
C ALA A 318 17.28 -23.09 17.35
N TRP A 319 17.88 -24.27 17.26
CA TRP A 319 18.90 -24.63 16.25
C TRP A 319 18.34 -25.46 15.10
N LEU A 320 17.08 -25.92 15.18
CA LEU A 320 16.43 -26.62 14.08
C LEU A 320 15.59 -25.64 13.26
N PRO A 321 15.64 -25.75 11.93
CA PRO A 321 14.81 -24.92 11.06
C PRO A 321 13.33 -25.22 11.34
N ALA A 322 12.52 -24.17 11.48
CA ALA A 322 11.10 -24.30 11.78
C ALA A 322 10.29 -24.90 10.60
N LEU A 323 10.88 -24.92 9.41
CA LEU A 323 10.35 -25.49 8.17
C LEU A 323 11.44 -26.29 7.45
N THR A 324 11.06 -27.41 6.86
CA THR A 324 11.94 -28.20 6.00
C THR A 324 11.89 -27.73 4.55
N ARG A 325 12.85 -28.15 3.72
CA ARG A 325 12.80 -27.96 2.26
C ARG A 325 11.56 -28.58 1.61
N ALA A 326 11.07 -29.70 2.16
CA ALA A 326 9.83 -30.33 1.69
C ALA A 326 8.61 -29.45 1.98
N ASP A 327 8.56 -28.82 3.17
CA ASP A 327 7.51 -27.86 3.52
C ASP A 327 7.55 -26.63 2.61
N ALA A 328 8.75 -26.10 2.33
CA ALA A 328 8.92 -24.99 1.39
C ALA A 328 8.38 -25.33 -0.01
N ARG A 329 8.66 -26.53 -0.52
CA ARG A 329 8.15 -27.00 -1.82
C ARG A 329 6.64 -27.23 -1.82
N ASP A 330 6.06 -27.79 -0.74
CA ASP A 330 4.60 -27.91 -0.61
C ASP A 330 3.93 -26.53 -0.59
N ALA A 331 4.50 -25.58 0.16
CA ALA A 331 4.02 -24.21 0.22
C ALA A 331 4.04 -23.53 -1.17
N LEU A 332 5.15 -23.64 -1.92
CA LEU A 332 5.25 -23.13 -3.29
C LEU A 332 4.23 -23.76 -4.23
N SER A 333 4.07 -25.09 -4.18
CA SER A 333 3.09 -25.81 -5.00
C SER A 333 1.64 -25.35 -4.72
N ARG A 334 1.30 -25.06 -3.47
CA ARG A 334 -0.01 -24.51 -3.09
C ARG A 334 -0.20 -23.08 -3.56
N ILE A 335 0.83 -22.25 -3.41
CA ILE A 335 0.82 -20.88 -3.93
C ILE A 335 0.54 -20.92 -5.44
N ASP A 336 1.20 -21.81 -6.19
CA ASP A 336 0.99 -21.92 -7.64
C ASP A 336 -0.44 -22.28 -8.02
N ARG A 337 -1.07 -23.21 -7.29
CA ARG A 337 -2.48 -23.55 -7.50
C ARG A 337 -3.43 -22.39 -7.18
N ILE A 338 -3.13 -21.63 -6.13
CA ILE A 338 -3.94 -20.46 -5.76
C ILE A 338 -3.74 -19.33 -6.78
N GLU A 339 -2.52 -19.12 -7.29
CA GLU A 339 -2.25 -18.14 -8.35
C GLU A 339 -2.97 -18.52 -9.64
N GLU A 340 -3.00 -19.80 -10.01
CA GLU A 340 -3.75 -20.27 -11.17
C GLU A 340 -5.25 -20.03 -11.02
N TRP A 341 -5.79 -20.29 -9.83
CA TRP A 341 -7.18 -19.94 -9.51
C TRP A 341 -7.42 -18.43 -9.61
N PHE A 342 -6.51 -17.59 -9.10
CA PHE A 342 -6.65 -16.14 -9.24
C PHE A 342 -6.69 -15.72 -10.71
N ARG A 343 -5.78 -16.24 -11.55
CA ARG A 343 -5.73 -15.96 -12.99
C ARG A 343 -7.00 -16.41 -13.73
N SER A 344 -7.72 -17.41 -13.21
CA SER A 344 -8.99 -17.83 -13.79
C SER A 344 -10.16 -16.89 -13.48
N LEU A 345 -9.99 -15.94 -12.55
CA LEU A 345 -11.05 -14.99 -12.20
C LEU A 345 -11.21 -13.92 -13.30
N PRO A 346 -12.45 -13.62 -13.75
CA PRO A 346 -12.69 -12.70 -14.88
C PRO A 346 -12.09 -11.31 -14.72
N TYR A 347 -12.04 -10.81 -13.48
CA TYR A 347 -11.51 -9.48 -13.17
C TYR A 347 -10.05 -9.50 -12.71
N TYR A 348 -9.36 -10.64 -12.74
CA TYR A 348 -7.94 -10.67 -12.39
C TYR A 348 -7.07 -9.72 -13.23
N PRO A 349 -7.27 -9.58 -14.55
CA PRO A 349 -6.49 -8.63 -15.35
C PRO A 349 -6.64 -7.18 -14.88
N TRP A 350 -7.79 -6.79 -14.29
CA TRP A 350 -7.97 -5.46 -13.67
C TRP A 350 -6.92 -5.21 -12.56
N LEU A 351 -6.59 -6.26 -11.80
CA LEU A 351 -5.61 -6.19 -10.74
C LEU A 351 -4.19 -6.06 -11.30
N GLU A 352 -3.87 -6.77 -12.38
CA GLU A 352 -2.57 -6.73 -13.06
C GLU A 352 -2.29 -5.37 -13.69
N GLU A 353 -3.30 -4.74 -14.29
CA GLU A 353 -3.23 -3.40 -14.87
C GLU A 353 -3.06 -2.27 -13.83
N GLY A 354 -3.09 -2.58 -12.53
CA GLY A 354 -2.90 -1.56 -11.48
C GLY A 354 -4.09 -0.59 -11.33
N LEU A 355 -5.24 -0.91 -11.91
CA LEU A 355 -6.41 -0.02 -11.92
C LEU A 355 -7.06 0.08 -10.53
N PRO A 356 -7.36 1.30 -10.04
CA PRO A 356 -8.08 1.47 -8.79
C PRO A 356 -9.51 0.92 -8.89
N VAL A 357 -10.02 0.35 -7.79
CA VAL A 357 -11.34 -0.30 -7.77
C VAL A 357 -12.36 0.56 -7.05
N ASN A 358 -13.48 0.86 -7.71
CA ASN A 358 -14.54 1.69 -7.15
C ASN A 358 -15.65 0.86 -6.50
N PHE A 359 -15.90 1.08 -5.21
CA PHE A 359 -16.91 0.39 -4.42
C PHE A 359 -18.28 1.09 -4.41
N SER A 360 -18.42 2.22 -5.12
CA SER A 360 -19.72 2.86 -5.25
C SER A 360 -20.73 1.87 -5.82
N LYS A 361 -21.96 1.89 -5.30
CA LYS A 361 -23.03 0.98 -5.73
C LYS A 361 -23.17 0.92 -7.26
N LYS A 362 -23.14 2.08 -7.92
CA LYS A 362 -23.22 2.19 -9.38
C LYS A 362 -22.07 1.48 -10.10
N SER A 363 -20.84 1.63 -9.59
CA SER A 363 -19.66 0.96 -10.17
C SER A 363 -19.72 -0.55 -10.02
N VAL A 364 -20.14 -1.04 -8.86
CA VAL A 364 -20.31 -2.47 -8.59
C VAL A 364 -21.40 -3.06 -9.51
N GLU A 365 -22.56 -2.41 -9.61
CA GLU A 365 -23.65 -2.84 -10.50
C GLU A 365 -23.22 -2.91 -11.97
N LEU A 366 -22.47 -1.90 -12.44
CA LEU A 366 -21.92 -1.87 -13.80
C LEU A 366 -20.94 -3.01 -14.04
N ALA A 367 -20.02 -3.27 -13.11
CA ALA A 367 -19.07 -4.37 -13.24
C ALA A 367 -19.78 -5.74 -13.25
N LEU A 368 -20.80 -5.93 -12.41
CA LEU A 368 -21.62 -7.15 -12.43
C LEU A 368 -22.45 -7.28 -13.72
N GLU A 369 -22.84 -6.17 -14.35
CA GLU A 369 -23.46 -6.18 -15.67
C GLU A 369 -22.49 -6.64 -16.77
N HIS A 370 -21.28 -6.09 -16.82
CA HIS A 370 -20.25 -6.55 -17.78
C HIS A 370 -19.88 -8.02 -17.56
N LEU A 371 -19.85 -8.48 -16.30
CA LEU A 371 -19.65 -9.90 -15.97
C LEU A 371 -20.76 -10.78 -16.56
N ARG A 372 -22.04 -10.39 -16.38
CA ARG A 372 -23.18 -11.14 -16.92
C ARG A 372 -23.24 -11.12 -18.46
N LYS A 373 -22.79 -10.03 -19.09
CA LYS A 373 -22.76 -9.88 -20.55
C LYS A 373 -21.55 -10.54 -21.21
N GLY A 374 -20.54 -10.95 -20.43
CA GLY A 374 -19.28 -11.49 -20.96
C GLY A 374 -18.37 -10.43 -21.58
N THR A 375 -18.59 -9.14 -21.29
CA THR A 375 -17.87 -7.98 -21.85
C THR A 375 -16.84 -7.42 -20.87
N VAL A 376 -16.26 -8.26 -20.00
CA VAL A 376 -15.34 -7.82 -18.94
C VAL A 376 -14.03 -7.29 -19.51
N ALA A 377 -13.47 -7.95 -20.53
CA ALA A 377 -12.22 -7.55 -21.17
C ALA A 377 -12.32 -6.15 -21.80
N GLU A 378 -13.40 -5.87 -22.55
CA GLU A 378 -13.67 -4.57 -23.16
C GLU A 378 -13.82 -3.46 -22.09
N TYR A 379 -14.44 -3.79 -20.96
CA TYR A 379 -14.59 -2.85 -19.85
C TYR A 379 -13.24 -2.52 -19.19
N ILE A 380 -12.38 -3.53 -18.98
CA ILE A 380 -11.03 -3.33 -18.45
C ILE A 380 -10.20 -2.46 -19.40
N GLU A 381 -10.23 -2.74 -20.71
CA GLU A 381 -9.49 -1.97 -21.71
C GLU A 381 -9.93 -0.50 -21.72
N HIS A 382 -11.23 -0.24 -21.70
CA HIS A 382 -11.77 1.11 -21.63
C HIS A 382 -11.32 1.85 -20.35
N GLU A 383 -11.41 1.20 -19.18
CA GLU A 383 -11.02 1.83 -17.91
C GLU A 383 -9.50 2.03 -17.80
N SER A 384 -8.69 1.14 -18.37
CA SER A 384 -7.24 1.30 -18.47
C SER A 384 -6.87 2.52 -19.30
N MET A 385 -7.46 2.64 -20.50
CA MET A 385 -7.27 3.80 -21.37
C MET A 385 -7.70 5.13 -20.70
N MET A 386 -8.81 5.12 -19.96
CA MET A 386 -9.26 6.30 -19.22
C MET A 386 -8.35 6.64 -18.04
N PHE A 387 -7.80 5.63 -17.38
CA PHE A 387 -6.85 5.80 -16.28
C PHE A 387 -5.52 6.37 -16.78
N ASP A 388 -4.97 5.84 -17.87
CA ASP A 388 -3.73 6.32 -18.49
C ASP A 388 -3.82 7.79 -18.90
N ARG A 389 -4.94 8.19 -19.54
CA ARG A 389 -5.20 9.60 -19.86
C ARG A 389 -5.19 10.49 -18.63
N ALA A 390 -5.85 10.04 -17.56
CA ALA A 390 -5.95 10.79 -16.31
C ALA A 390 -4.58 10.92 -15.60
N VAL A 391 -3.75 9.88 -15.62
CA VAL A 391 -2.42 9.88 -14.99
C VAL A 391 -1.41 10.71 -15.80
N ASN A 392 -1.50 10.66 -17.13
CA ASN A 392 -0.59 11.38 -18.02
C ASN A 392 -1.03 12.83 -18.32
N GLY A 393 -2.17 13.27 -17.78
CA GLY A 393 -2.67 14.64 -17.95
C GLY A 393 -3.12 14.95 -19.39
N GLU A 394 -3.44 13.92 -20.17
CA GLU A 394 -4.05 14.06 -21.49
C GLU A 394 -5.56 14.30 -21.31
N PHE A 395 -5.95 15.57 -21.12
CA PHE A 395 -7.35 15.98 -20.99
C PHE A 395 -7.99 16.37 -22.32
#